data_AF-A0A0V0W3U5-F1
#
_entry.id   AF-A0A0V0W3U5-F1
#
_cell.length_a   1.000
_cell.length_b   1.000
_cell.length_c   1.000
_cell.angle_alpha   90.00
_cell.angle_beta   90.00
_cell.angle_gamma   90.00
#
_symmetry.space_group_name_H-M   'P 1'
#
loop_
_entity.id
_entity.type
_entity.pdbx_description
1 polymer ?
#
loop_
_entity_poly.entity_id
_entity_poly.type
_entity_poly.pdbx_seq_one_letter_code
_entity_poly.pdbx_strand_id
1 'polypeptide(L)'
;MILSLWRKFFLHILSEDDYEFLLENHVALDRVGKTVGQSLLAQLRPRLRHNSSKAKIRSLLSLPWAVLLGQPDCSDEVTVYDYLLEHFGNNIQNTTIWDRFYLSMSTCRMYNSETVVDQLLNLLVTMPIQDVKNMEAGTQLKLLITFENNYSALFKPMRQNREEETNPNHFYFSDFERHNAEIAAYHLDRILKFYKAIPTVGRRINVTADIELNSKLSPGLNDTFFLSPAKNKCFYGKCLYYCDFLHPICGNPDMIEGSMQIFLPDEEMVPTDYVRSPFRRNKQLAEWQYNKNFCNEKVVRLEPYNNGSRLLEMIDAYIFDFLIGKLRNQDRHHFEFFNLTNNGHLGFIMNLDNGRGFGDSKKDDFDILAPLVQCCMIRPRTLKRLLDYYFGPVSLSTALNRSMASDPLAPILADKHLLAIDRRLEAVLLQVSKCINDKEGHFDQVVRTTYSNDLPTIAAESVLVDIQS
;
A
#
# COMPACT_ATOMS: atom_id res chain seq x y z
N MET A 1 -46.04 1.89 9.31
CA MET A 1 -46.01 1.89 7.83
C MET A 1 -45.82 3.28 7.22
N ILE A 2 -46.33 4.36 7.83
CA ILE A 2 -46.11 5.73 7.32
C ILE A 2 -44.66 6.20 7.59
N LEU A 3 -44.05 5.90 8.73
CA LEU A 3 -42.65 6.28 9.06
C LEU A 3 -41.56 5.76 8.10
N SER A 4 -41.78 4.69 7.33
CA SER A 4 -40.78 4.18 6.38
C SER A 4 -40.81 4.86 5.00
N LEU A 5 -41.94 5.51 4.65
CA LEU A 5 -42.06 6.32 3.44
C LEU A 5 -41.42 7.71 3.61
N TRP A 6 -41.43 8.26 4.82
CA TRP A 6 -40.86 9.59 5.13
C TRP A 6 -39.32 9.62 5.11
N ARG A 7 -38.65 8.51 5.45
CA ARG A 7 -37.18 8.37 5.34
C ARG A 7 -36.65 8.40 3.91
N LYS A 8 -37.46 8.05 2.91
CA LYS A 8 -37.05 7.98 1.50
C LYS A 8 -37.20 9.30 0.75
N PHE A 9 -38.10 10.19 1.18
CA PHE A 9 -38.41 11.41 0.42
C PHE A 9 -37.54 12.63 0.78
N PHE A 10 -37.05 12.74 2.02
CA PHE A 10 -36.26 13.90 2.45
C PHE A 10 -34.83 13.96 1.88
N LEU A 11 -34.30 12.83 1.38
CA LEU A 11 -32.91 12.69 0.96
C LEU A 11 -32.71 12.67 -0.58
N HIS A 12 -33.78 12.81 -1.37
CA HIS A 12 -33.71 12.68 -2.83
C HIS A 12 -33.86 14.01 -3.60
N ILE A 13 -34.08 15.13 -2.92
CA ILE A 13 -34.29 16.45 -3.55
C ILE A 13 -33.63 17.53 -2.68
N LEU A 14 -32.31 17.49 -2.53
CA LEU A 14 -31.54 18.56 -1.87
C LEU A 14 -30.33 18.89 -2.73
N SER A 15 -30.12 20.18 -2.96
CA SER A 15 -28.95 20.74 -3.64
C SER A 15 -27.72 20.69 -2.72
N GLU A 16 -26.53 20.97 -3.24
CA GLU A 16 -25.28 20.96 -2.46
C GLU A 16 -25.33 21.94 -1.28
N ASP A 17 -25.86 23.15 -1.53
CA ASP A 17 -26.04 24.21 -0.52
C ASP A 17 -27.00 23.78 0.59
N ASP A 18 -28.03 22.99 0.25
CA ASP A 18 -28.98 22.47 1.23
C ASP A 18 -28.30 21.50 2.20
N TYR A 19 -27.35 20.66 1.76
CA TYR A 19 -26.67 19.73 2.65
C TYR A 19 -25.71 20.42 3.62
N GLU A 20 -24.96 21.43 3.17
CA GLU A 20 -24.09 22.21 4.05
C GLU A 20 -24.90 23.04 5.05
N PHE A 21 -25.98 23.68 4.59
CA PHE A 21 -26.91 24.41 5.45
C PHE A 21 -27.50 23.53 6.58
N LEU A 22 -27.90 22.29 6.28
CA LEU A 22 -28.41 21.34 7.28
C LEU A 22 -27.33 20.89 8.27
N LEU A 23 -26.07 20.77 7.83
CA LEU A 23 -24.94 20.35 8.67
C LEU A 23 -24.45 21.44 9.62
N GLU A 24 -24.46 22.70 9.16
CA GLU A 24 -24.06 23.89 9.92
C GLU A 24 -25.14 24.34 10.90
N ASN A 25 -26.40 24.35 10.49
CA ASN A 25 -27.48 24.94 11.29
C ASN A 25 -28.19 23.98 12.25
N HIS A 26 -27.81 22.69 12.31
CA HIS A 26 -28.49 21.67 13.14
C HIS A 26 -30.01 21.60 12.91
N VAL A 27 -30.49 21.98 11.72
CA VAL A 27 -31.91 22.08 11.42
C VAL A 27 -32.23 21.03 10.39
N ALA A 28 -32.84 19.91 10.76
CA ALA A 28 -33.67 19.16 9.82
C ALA A 28 -35.12 19.51 10.17
N LEU A 29 -35.86 20.09 9.22
CA LEU A 29 -37.26 20.49 9.43
C LEU A 29 -38.17 19.38 8.95
N ASP A 30 -39.04 18.86 9.80
CA ASP A 30 -40.23 18.14 9.32
C ASP A 30 -41.21 19.14 8.67
N ARG A 31 -42.11 18.68 7.78
CA ARG A 31 -43.16 19.50 7.12
C ARG A 31 -44.10 20.22 8.10
N VAL A 32 -43.96 19.97 9.41
CA VAL A 32 -44.74 20.55 10.51
C VAL A 32 -43.91 21.54 11.38
N GLY A 33 -42.70 21.91 10.95
CA GLY A 33 -41.94 23.01 11.57
C GLY A 33 -41.41 22.76 12.99
N LYS A 34 -41.19 21.49 13.38
CA LYS A 34 -40.51 21.15 14.65
C LYS A 34 -39.06 20.75 14.39
N THR A 35 -38.16 21.28 15.22
CA THR A 35 -36.72 20.97 15.25
C THR A 35 -36.51 19.46 15.46
N VAL A 36 -35.78 18.83 14.55
CA VAL A 36 -35.31 17.45 14.74
C VAL A 36 -34.41 17.40 15.99
N GLY A 37 -34.74 16.53 16.95
CA GLY A 37 -33.97 16.39 18.18
C GLY A 37 -32.50 16.01 17.91
N GLN A 38 -31.59 16.50 18.76
CA GLN A 38 -30.13 16.29 18.64
C GLN A 38 -29.71 14.82 18.45
N SER A 39 -30.48 13.87 19.00
CA SER A 39 -30.23 12.43 18.83
C SER A 39 -30.47 11.93 17.40
N LEU A 40 -31.48 12.45 16.70
CA LEU A 40 -31.78 12.09 15.31
C LEU A 40 -30.81 12.80 14.35
N LEU A 41 -30.41 14.04 14.64
CA LEU A 41 -29.33 14.72 13.92
C LEU A 41 -28.00 13.99 14.05
N ALA A 42 -27.64 13.49 15.24
CA ALA A 42 -26.43 12.68 15.43
C ALA A 42 -26.44 11.40 14.59
N GLN A 43 -27.61 10.76 14.43
CA GLN A 43 -27.77 9.57 13.57
C GLN A 43 -27.77 9.89 12.07
N LEU A 44 -28.25 11.07 11.68
CA LEU A 44 -28.34 11.50 10.27
C LEU A 44 -27.06 12.17 9.76
N ARG A 45 -26.24 12.77 10.64
CA ARG A 45 -25.03 13.52 10.28
C ARG A 45 -24.06 12.73 9.38
N PRO A 46 -23.76 11.45 9.66
CA PRO A 46 -22.86 10.67 8.80
C PRO A 46 -23.43 10.49 7.38
N ARG A 47 -24.75 10.25 7.27
CA ARG A 47 -25.43 10.11 5.97
C ARG A 47 -25.49 11.43 5.21
N LEU A 48 -25.75 12.54 5.89
CA LEU A 48 -25.76 13.87 5.28
C LEU A 48 -24.36 14.28 4.79
N ARG A 49 -23.33 14.05 5.60
CA ARG A 49 -21.92 14.27 5.19
C ARG A 49 -21.56 13.44 3.98
N HIS A 50 -21.83 12.13 4.01
CA HIS A 50 -21.59 11.25 2.87
C HIS A 50 -22.34 11.69 1.60
N ASN A 51 -23.59 12.15 1.72
CA ASN A 51 -24.33 12.66 0.56
C ASN A 51 -23.74 13.96 0.00
N SER A 52 -23.31 14.89 0.86
CA SER A 52 -22.61 16.10 0.45
C SER A 52 -21.28 15.77 -0.23
N SER A 53 -20.46 14.89 0.37
CA SER A 53 -19.22 14.40 -0.21
C SER A 53 -19.43 13.78 -1.59
N LYS A 54 -20.44 12.91 -1.71
CA LYS A 54 -20.80 12.25 -2.96
C LYS A 54 -21.23 13.22 -4.05
N ALA A 55 -21.89 14.34 -3.69
CA ALA A 55 -22.24 15.39 -4.63
C ALA A 55 -20.98 16.10 -5.16
N LYS A 56 -20.06 16.50 -4.27
CA LYS A 56 -18.78 17.14 -4.64
C LYS A 56 -17.94 16.28 -5.58
N ILE A 57 -17.80 14.99 -5.24
CA ILE A 57 -17.03 14.02 -6.02
C ILE A 57 -17.66 13.76 -7.40
N ARG A 58 -18.99 13.89 -7.53
CA ARG A 58 -19.70 13.60 -8.79
C ARG A 58 -19.21 14.47 -9.95
N SER A 59 -18.74 15.68 -9.69
CA SER A 59 -18.12 16.57 -10.69
C SER A 59 -16.94 15.90 -11.43
N LEU A 60 -16.22 14.99 -10.78
CA LEU A 60 -15.09 14.27 -11.39
C LEU A 60 -15.54 13.30 -12.49
N LEU A 61 -16.81 12.87 -12.50
CA LEU A 61 -17.34 11.99 -13.53
C LEU A 61 -17.47 12.68 -14.90
N SER A 62 -17.59 14.01 -14.94
CA SER A 62 -17.71 14.78 -16.18
C SER A 62 -16.37 15.16 -16.83
N LEU A 63 -15.23 14.75 -16.25
CA LEU A 63 -13.91 14.97 -16.85
C LEU A 63 -13.82 14.27 -18.23
N PRO A 64 -13.01 14.78 -19.17
CA PRO A 64 -12.87 14.22 -20.52
C PRO A 64 -12.03 12.92 -20.51
N TRP A 65 -12.57 11.84 -19.96
CA TRP A 65 -11.88 10.57 -19.73
C TRP A 65 -11.29 9.94 -20.99
N ALA A 66 -11.94 10.09 -22.15
CA ALA A 66 -11.39 9.59 -23.41
C ALA A 66 -10.04 10.23 -23.76
N VAL A 67 -9.88 11.52 -23.46
CA VAL A 67 -8.63 12.26 -23.67
C VAL A 67 -7.62 11.91 -22.58
N LEU A 68 -8.06 11.97 -21.31
CA LEU A 68 -7.19 11.73 -20.15
C LEU A 68 -6.61 10.31 -20.11
N LEU A 69 -7.32 9.31 -20.65
CA LEU A 69 -6.86 7.91 -20.71
C LEU A 69 -6.19 7.56 -22.04
N GLY A 70 -6.09 8.50 -22.98
CA GLY A 70 -5.52 8.27 -24.31
C GLY A 70 -4.01 8.05 -24.29
N GLN A 71 -3.31 8.55 -23.26
CA GLN A 71 -1.88 8.33 -23.08
C GLN A 71 -1.62 7.10 -22.16
N PRO A 72 -0.61 6.27 -22.47
CA PRO A 72 -0.17 5.23 -21.55
C PRO A 72 0.54 5.85 -20.35
N ASP A 73 0.49 5.17 -19.21
CA ASP A 73 1.19 5.60 -17.99
C ASP A 73 2.70 5.32 -18.05
N CYS A 74 3.13 4.47 -18.99
CA CYS A 74 4.51 4.08 -19.22
C CYS A 74 4.73 3.91 -20.72
N SER A 75 5.77 4.54 -21.29
CA SER A 75 5.99 4.59 -22.74
C SER A 75 7.13 3.73 -23.27
N ASP A 76 7.98 3.17 -22.41
CA ASP A 76 9.22 2.47 -22.81
C ASP A 76 9.48 1.28 -21.87
N GLU A 77 8.63 0.24 -21.99
CA GLU A 77 8.71 -0.95 -21.15
C GLU A 77 9.94 -1.80 -21.51
N VAL A 78 10.90 -1.90 -20.59
CA VAL A 78 12.05 -2.81 -20.69
C VAL A 78 11.84 -3.92 -19.68
N THR A 79 11.84 -5.17 -20.13
CA THR A 79 11.70 -6.32 -19.25
C THR A 79 13.04 -6.78 -18.69
N VAL A 80 13.02 -7.51 -17.59
CA VAL A 80 14.20 -8.20 -17.06
C VAL A 80 14.78 -9.15 -18.10
N TYR A 81 13.94 -9.81 -18.91
CA TYR A 81 14.42 -10.63 -20.02
C TYR A 81 15.25 -9.80 -21.02
N ASP A 82 14.74 -8.64 -21.44
CA ASP A 82 15.44 -7.76 -22.38
C ASP A 82 16.77 -7.29 -21.81
N TYR A 83 16.78 -6.88 -20.53
CA TYR A 83 17.98 -6.46 -19.82
C TYR A 83 19.03 -7.57 -19.74
N LEU A 84 18.63 -8.77 -19.32
CA LEU A 84 19.53 -9.92 -19.20
C LEU A 84 20.07 -10.36 -20.57
N LEU A 85 19.26 -10.27 -21.62
CA LEU A 85 19.66 -10.62 -22.98
C LEU A 85 20.75 -9.67 -23.48
N GLU A 86 20.63 -8.38 -23.19
CA GLU A 86 21.64 -7.36 -23.53
C GLU A 86 22.96 -7.57 -22.78
N HIS A 87 22.90 -7.90 -21.48
CA HIS A 87 24.09 -7.94 -20.61
C HIS A 87 24.78 -9.31 -20.56
N PHE A 88 24.03 -10.41 -20.65
CA PHE A 88 24.52 -11.78 -20.44
C PHE A 88 24.32 -12.71 -21.65
N GLY A 89 23.64 -12.25 -22.71
CA GLY A 89 23.43 -13.01 -23.95
C GLY A 89 22.34 -14.09 -23.86
N ASN A 90 22.38 -15.07 -24.76
CA ASN A 90 21.25 -15.98 -25.03
C ASN A 90 21.05 -17.13 -24.02
N ASN A 91 21.89 -17.25 -22.98
CA ASN A 91 21.84 -18.37 -22.03
C ASN A 91 20.85 -18.12 -20.88
N ILE A 92 19.64 -17.64 -21.19
CA ILE A 92 18.61 -17.33 -20.20
C ILE A 92 17.69 -18.54 -20.03
N GLN A 93 17.63 -19.09 -18.82
CA GLN A 93 16.71 -20.18 -18.49
C GLN A 93 15.29 -19.64 -18.31
N ASN A 94 14.33 -20.27 -18.99
CA ASN A 94 12.91 -19.96 -18.88
C ASN A 94 12.12 -21.26 -18.76
N THR A 95 12.39 -22.02 -17.70
CA THR A 95 11.90 -23.39 -17.54
C THR A 95 10.77 -23.49 -16.53
N THR A 96 10.87 -22.74 -15.43
CA THR A 96 9.91 -22.79 -14.33
C THR A 96 8.92 -21.62 -14.38
N ILE A 97 7.87 -21.69 -13.56
CA ILE A 97 6.95 -20.56 -13.35
C ILE A 97 7.65 -19.37 -12.69
N TRP A 98 8.64 -19.63 -11.84
CA TRP A 98 9.44 -18.60 -11.19
C TRP A 98 10.31 -17.85 -12.20
N ASP A 99 10.94 -18.57 -13.13
CA ASP A 99 11.72 -17.97 -14.21
C ASP A 99 10.82 -17.06 -15.06
N ARG A 100 9.64 -17.54 -15.45
CA ARG A 100 8.66 -16.73 -16.21
C ARG A 100 8.25 -15.48 -15.48
N PHE A 101 8.03 -15.57 -14.16
CA PHE A 101 7.71 -14.41 -13.34
C PHE A 101 8.88 -13.41 -13.36
N TYR A 102 10.10 -13.88 -13.05
CA TYR A 102 11.31 -13.05 -13.03
C TYR A 102 11.57 -12.35 -14.36
N LEU A 103 11.51 -13.09 -15.46
CA LEU A 103 11.74 -12.56 -16.80
C LEU A 103 10.64 -11.58 -17.26
N SER A 104 9.43 -11.68 -16.71
CA SER A 104 8.29 -10.81 -17.07
C SER A 104 8.24 -9.48 -16.31
N MET A 105 9.04 -9.32 -15.24
CA MET A 105 9.21 -8.05 -14.54
C MET A 105 9.71 -6.97 -15.50
N SER A 106 9.31 -5.72 -15.30
CA SER A 106 9.69 -4.63 -16.19
C SER A 106 9.83 -3.28 -15.49
N THR A 107 10.32 -2.29 -16.24
CA THR A 107 10.37 -0.89 -15.81
C THR A 107 9.00 -0.30 -15.48
N CYS A 108 7.91 -0.88 -15.98
CA CYS A 108 6.55 -0.36 -15.78
C CYS A 108 5.77 -1.07 -14.67
N ARG A 109 6.09 -2.34 -14.37
CA ARG A 109 5.34 -3.17 -13.39
C ARG A 109 6.10 -4.40 -12.91
N MET A 110 5.70 -4.89 -11.73
CA MET A 110 6.24 -6.07 -11.06
C MET A 110 5.82 -7.38 -11.75
N TYR A 111 4.67 -7.41 -12.44
CA TYR A 111 4.26 -8.58 -13.19
C TYR A 111 3.29 -8.25 -14.32
N ASN A 112 3.34 -9.05 -15.37
CA ASN A 112 2.55 -8.88 -16.59
C ASN A 112 1.42 -9.92 -16.75
N SER A 113 1.42 -11.01 -15.97
CA SER A 113 0.44 -12.10 -16.08
C SER A 113 -0.10 -12.52 -14.72
N GLU A 114 -1.37 -12.23 -14.44
CA GLU A 114 -2.05 -12.69 -13.22
C GLU A 114 -2.07 -14.21 -13.12
N THR A 115 -2.19 -14.93 -14.24
CA THR A 115 -2.17 -16.41 -14.27
C THR A 115 -0.83 -16.98 -13.79
N VAL A 116 0.30 -16.40 -14.25
CA VAL A 116 1.64 -16.84 -13.80
C VAL A 116 1.80 -16.56 -12.31
N VAL A 117 1.32 -15.40 -11.86
CA VAL A 117 1.39 -15.03 -10.45
C VAL A 117 0.52 -15.93 -9.58
N ASP A 118 -0.70 -16.28 -10.00
CA ASP A 118 -1.56 -17.19 -9.23
C ASP A 118 -0.95 -18.59 -9.11
N GLN A 119 -0.31 -19.09 -10.18
CA GLN A 119 0.45 -20.33 -10.13
C GLN A 119 1.63 -20.23 -9.16
N LEU A 120 2.34 -19.10 -9.16
CA LEU A 120 3.48 -18.84 -8.28
C LEU A 120 3.08 -18.70 -6.81
N LEU A 121 1.95 -18.05 -6.50
CA LEU A 121 1.39 -17.98 -5.15
C LEU A 121 1.02 -19.39 -4.65
N ASN A 122 0.47 -20.24 -5.51
CA ASN A 122 0.20 -21.63 -5.15
C ASN A 122 1.49 -22.41 -4.84
N LEU A 123 2.56 -22.19 -5.62
CA LEU A 123 3.88 -22.79 -5.34
C LEU A 123 4.42 -22.34 -3.98
N LEU A 124 4.33 -21.06 -3.63
CA LEU A 124 4.73 -20.55 -2.32
C LEU A 124 4.01 -21.23 -1.15
N VAL A 125 2.77 -21.67 -1.36
CA VAL A 125 1.97 -22.39 -0.35
C VAL A 125 2.42 -23.84 -0.21
N THR A 126 2.73 -24.52 -1.33
CA THR A 126 2.91 -25.98 -1.34
C THR A 126 4.37 -26.44 -1.38
N MET A 127 5.31 -25.61 -1.84
CA MET A 127 6.70 -26.04 -2.03
C MET A 127 7.36 -26.43 -0.69
N PRO A 128 8.08 -27.57 -0.63
CA PRO A 128 8.85 -27.96 0.54
C PRO A 128 9.96 -26.95 0.85
N ILE A 129 10.07 -26.58 2.12
CA ILE A 129 11.11 -25.66 2.59
C ILE A 129 12.42 -26.45 2.75
N GLN A 130 13.50 -25.97 2.13
CA GLN A 130 14.81 -26.63 2.15
C GLN A 130 15.76 -26.00 3.16
N ASP A 131 15.73 -24.67 3.30
CA ASP A 131 16.60 -23.93 4.21
C ASP A 131 15.89 -22.67 4.71
N VAL A 132 16.18 -22.28 5.94
CA VAL A 132 15.63 -21.08 6.58
C VAL A 132 16.73 -20.27 7.24
N LYS A 133 16.84 -19.01 6.83
CA LYS A 133 17.82 -18.06 7.37
C LYS A 133 17.14 -16.87 8.03
N ASN A 134 17.67 -16.42 9.14
CA ASN A 134 17.29 -15.16 9.74
C ASN A 134 17.89 -14.01 8.91
N MET A 135 17.04 -13.13 8.39
CA MET A 135 17.53 -11.95 7.69
C MET A 135 17.96 -10.89 8.70
N GLU A 136 19.26 -10.53 8.67
CA GLU A 136 19.79 -9.45 9.49
C GLU A 136 19.38 -8.06 8.96
N ALA A 137 18.97 -7.97 7.68
CA ALA A 137 18.49 -6.75 7.07
C ALA A 137 17.07 -6.39 7.53
N GLY A 138 16.91 -5.22 8.12
CA GLY A 138 15.64 -4.67 8.60
C GLY A 138 15.59 -4.48 10.11
N THR A 139 14.39 -4.18 10.63
CA THR A 139 14.21 -3.84 12.06
C THR A 139 13.52 -4.94 12.87
N GLN A 140 12.57 -5.66 12.28
CA GLN A 140 11.81 -6.73 12.93
C GLN A 140 12.14 -8.10 12.31
N LEU A 141 11.66 -9.17 12.94
CA LEU A 141 11.96 -10.54 12.53
C LEU A 141 11.43 -10.83 11.12
N LYS A 142 12.34 -11.18 10.22
CA LYS A 142 12.05 -11.66 8.86
C LYS A 142 12.93 -12.88 8.59
N LEU A 143 12.35 -13.91 7.97
CA LEU A 143 13.07 -15.13 7.61
C LEU A 143 13.17 -15.25 6.10
N LEU A 144 14.35 -15.58 5.58
CA LEU A 144 14.54 -15.99 4.19
C LEU A 144 14.29 -17.49 4.11
N ILE A 145 13.30 -17.88 3.34
CA ILE A 145 12.91 -19.26 3.07
C ILE A 145 13.44 -19.64 1.71
N THR A 146 14.26 -20.67 1.65
CA THR A 146 14.79 -21.21 0.39
C THR A 146 14.05 -22.51 0.04
N PHE A 147 13.62 -22.60 -1.21
CA PHE A 147 12.98 -23.77 -1.80
C PHE A 147 13.93 -24.43 -2.80
N GLU A 148 13.43 -25.44 -3.50
CA GLU A 148 14.14 -26.07 -4.62
C GLU A 148 14.56 -25.03 -5.68
N ASN A 149 15.68 -25.31 -6.38
CA ASN A 149 16.31 -24.42 -7.36
C ASN A 149 16.78 -23.06 -6.79
N ASN A 150 17.02 -22.98 -5.47
CA ASN A 150 17.40 -21.76 -4.76
C ASN A 150 16.38 -20.61 -4.88
N TYR A 151 15.14 -20.90 -5.31
CA TYR A 151 14.08 -19.90 -5.24
C TYR A 151 13.83 -19.54 -3.79
N SER A 152 13.62 -18.26 -3.53
CA SER A 152 13.55 -17.73 -2.19
C SER A 152 12.29 -16.91 -1.96
N ALA A 153 11.83 -16.89 -0.72
CA ALA A 153 10.74 -16.05 -0.26
C ALA A 153 11.07 -15.42 1.09
N LEU A 154 10.59 -14.19 1.29
CA LEU A 154 10.57 -13.52 2.57
C LEU A 154 9.36 -13.98 3.37
N PHE A 155 9.60 -14.56 4.54
CA PHE A 155 8.58 -14.94 5.50
C PHE A 155 8.52 -13.97 6.68
N LYS A 156 7.34 -13.38 6.91
CA LYS A 156 7.04 -12.60 8.11
C LYS A 156 6.02 -13.36 8.97
N PRO A 157 6.36 -13.78 10.20
CA PRO A 157 5.47 -14.56 11.05
C PRO A 157 4.32 -13.71 11.62
N MET A 158 3.21 -14.37 11.94
CA MET A 158 2.12 -13.77 12.69
C MET A 158 2.55 -13.40 14.11
N ARG A 159 2.28 -12.15 14.49
CA ARG A 159 2.51 -11.63 15.84
C ARG A 159 1.24 -11.11 16.50
N GLN A 160 0.37 -10.47 15.74
CA GLN A 160 -0.87 -9.87 16.23
C GLN A 160 -2.10 -10.51 15.58
N ASN A 161 -3.18 -10.61 16.36
CA ASN A 161 -4.47 -11.07 15.84
C ASN A 161 -5.09 -10.05 14.88
N ARG A 162 -5.96 -10.52 13.98
CA ARG A 162 -6.64 -9.67 12.97
C ARG A 162 -7.50 -8.57 13.60
N GLU A 163 -7.96 -8.78 14.84
CA GLU A 163 -8.77 -7.82 15.58
C GLU A 163 -7.96 -6.83 16.43
N GLU A 164 -6.66 -7.03 16.60
CA GLU A 164 -5.85 -6.14 17.42
C GLU A 164 -5.54 -4.84 16.67
N GLU A 165 -5.80 -3.69 17.30
CA GLU A 165 -5.40 -2.39 16.78
C GLU A 165 -4.13 -1.91 17.46
N THR A 166 -3.34 -1.10 16.75
CA THR A 166 -2.14 -0.47 17.28
C THR A 166 -2.52 0.40 18.48
N ASN A 167 -1.77 0.28 19.57
CA ASN A 167 -2.00 1.08 20.76
C ASN A 167 -1.85 2.57 20.41
N PRO A 168 -2.82 3.45 20.72
CA PRO A 168 -2.76 4.88 20.38
C PRO A 168 -1.54 5.62 20.95
N ASN A 169 -0.97 5.10 22.05
CA ASN A 169 0.24 5.63 22.67
C ASN A 169 1.53 5.13 22.04
N HIS A 170 1.47 4.07 21.22
CA HIS A 170 2.66 3.60 20.51
C HIS A 170 3.06 4.65 19.48
N PHE A 171 4.35 4.99 19.52
CA PHE A 171 4.94 5.66 18.39
C PHE A 171 4.96 4.70 17.21
N TYR A 172 4.74 5.28 16.04
CA TYR A 172 4.87 4.69 14.74
C TYR A 172 6.09 3.73 14.56
N PHE A 173 7.28 4.05 15.13
CA PHE A 173 8.48 3.19 15.04
C PHE A 173 8.48 1.98 16.00
N SER A 174 7.53 1.95 16.93
CA SER A 174 7.32 0.88 17.91
C SER A 174 6.14 -0.02 17.53
N ASP A 175 5.54 0.20 16.35
CA ASP A 175 4.44 -0.65 15.89
C ASP A 175 4.96 -2.00 15.38
N PHE A 176 4.22 -3.07 15.65
CA PHE A 176 4.58 -4.39 15.18
C PHE A 176 4.22 -4.55 13.71
N GLU A 177 5.10 -5.21 12.94
CA GLU A 177 4.72 -5.66 11.61
C GLU A 177 3.65 -6.76 11.68
N ARG A 178 2.73 -6.72 10.72
CA ARG A 178 1.59 -7.61 10.59
C ARG A 178 1.70 -8.32 9.25
N HIS A 179 1.95 -9.63 9.29
CA HIS A 179 2.03 -10.45 8.09
C HIS A 179 0.78 -10.31 7.18
N ASN A 180 -0.41 -10.20 7.77
CA ASN A 180 -1.65 -10.06 7.03
C ASN A 180 -1.80 -8.68 6.36
N ALA A 181 -1.06 -7.66 6.81
CA ALA A 181 -1.00 -6.38 6.12
C ALA A 181 -0.22 -6.47 4.80
N GLU A 182 0.86 -7.25 4.74
CA GLU A 182 1.60 -7.50 3.48
C GLU A 182 0.72 -8.20 2.46
N ILE A 183 -0.02 -9.24 2.88
CA ILE A 183 -0.95 -9.98 2.02
C ILE A 183 -2.05 -9.02 1.51
N ALA A 184 -2.70 -8.29 2.42
CA ALA A 184 -3.78 -7.38 2.04
C ALA A 184 -3.30 -6.23 1.13
N ALA A 185 -2.10 -5.70 1.36
CA ALA A 185 -1.48 -4.68 0.53
C ALA A 185 -1.24 -5.18 -0.90
N TYR A 186 -0.72 -6.41 -1.04
CA TYR A 186 -0.57 -7.05 -2.35
C TYR A 186 -1.91 -7.16 -3.10
N HIS A 187 -2.95 -7.67 -2.44
CA HIS A 187 -4.27 -7.80 -3.06
C HIS A 187 -4.88 -6.44 -3.41
N LEU A 188 -4.67 -5.40 -2.60
CA LEU A 188 -5.11 -4.04 -2.89
C LEU A 188 -4.41 -3.47 -4.13
N ASP A 189 -3.09 -3.62 -4.22
CA ASP A 189 -2.30 -3.19 -5.37
C ASP A 189 -2.77 -3.87 -6.67
N ARG A 190 -3.05 -5.17 -6.61
CA ARG A 190 -3.60 -5.97 -7.72
C ARG A 190 -4.97 -5.44 -8.19
N ILE A 191 -5.92 -5.20 -7.28
CA ILE A 191 -7.27 -4.74 -7.69
C ILE A 191 -7.28 -3.27 -8.13
N LEU A 192 -6.35 -2.44 -7.64
CA LEU A 192 -6.15 -1.08 -8.13
C LEU A 192 -5.42 -1.06 -9.49
N LYS A 193 -4.93 -2.22 -9.95
CA LYS A 193 -4.22 -2.41 -11.21
C LYS A 193 -2.93 -1.58 -11.27
N PHE A 194 -2.29 -1.41 -10.11
CA PHE A 194 -0.97 -0.82 -10.00
C PHE A 194 0.10 -1.82 -10.44
N TYR A 195 -0.01 -3.06 -9.98
CA TYR A 195 0.96 -4.13 -10.26
C TYR A 195 2.39 -3.74 -9.84
N LYS A 196 2.51 -3.07 -8.69
CA LYS A 196 3.77 -2.57 -8.13
C LYS A 196 4.18 -3.26 -6.83
N ALA A 197 3.27 -4.01 -6.22
CA ALA A 197 3.55 -4.81 -5.03
C ALA A 197 4.09 -6.19 -5.43
N ILE A 198 5.03 -6.71 -4.62
CA ILE A 198 5.53 -8.07 -4.80
C ILE A 198 4.43 -9.08 -4.42
N PRO A 199 4.20 -10.13 -5.25
CA PRO A 199 3.23 -11.16 -4.92
C PRO A 199 3.50 -11.81 -3.56
N THR A 200 2.46 -11.82 -2.74
CA THR A 200 2.50 -12.24 -1.34
C THR A 200 1.28 -13.11 -1.03
N VAL A 201 1.50 -14.27 -0.40
CA VAL A 201 0.44 -15.22 -0.02
C VAL A 201 0.57 -15.61 1.45
N GLY A 202 -0.53 -15.96 2.09
CA GLY A 202 -0.53 -16.56 3.40
C GLY A 202 -0.12 -18.05 3.40
N ARG A 203 0.71 -18.46 4.36
CA ARG A 203 1.07 -19.87 4.59
C ARG A 203 1.09 -20.21 6.08
N ARG A 204 0.58 -21.40 6.41
CA ARG A 204 0.79 -22.03 7.72
C ARG A 204 2.07 -22.85 7.68
N ILE A 205 2.93 -22.64 8.67
CA ILE A 205 4.25 -23.27 8.77
C ILE A 205 4.33 -24.02 10.09
N ASN A 206 4.88 -25.24 10.05
CA ASN A 206 5.23 -25.99 11.24
C ASN A 206 6.58 -25.50 11.78
N VAL A 207 6.58 -24.88 12.97
CA VAL A 207 7.78 -24.28 13.56
C VAL A 207 8.92 -25.30 13.72
N THR A 208 8.61 -26.56 14.08
CA THR A 208 9.64 -27.57 14.23
C THR A 208 10.09 -28.13 12.87
N ALA A 209 9.16 -28.64 12.08
CA ALA A 209 9.49 -29.36 10.85
C ALA A 209 10.01 -28.44 9.74
N ASP A 210 9.42 -27.26 9.57
CA ASP A 210 9.70 -26.38 8.45
C ASP A 210 10.75 -25.30 8.79
N ILE A 211 10.84 -24.86 10.05
CA ILE A 211 11.76 -23.77 10.47
C ILE A 211 12.96 -24.32 11.24
N GLU A 212 12.74 -24.91 12.42
CA GLU A 212 13.83 -25.32 13.32
C GLU A 212 14.77 -26.33 12.65
N LEU A 213 14.24 -27.40 12.05
CA LEU A 213 15.06 -28.43 11.42
C LEU A 213 15.83 -27.91 10.20
N ASN A 214 15.32 -26.87 9.54
CA ASN A 214 15.89 -26.25 8.33
C ASN A 214 16.69 -24.97 8.60
N SER A 215 16.86 -24.56 9.86
CA SER A 215 17.58 -23.33 10.23
C SER A 215 18.96 -23.57 10.85
N LYS A 216 19.47 -24.82 10.80
CA LYS A 216 20.70 -25.24 11.49
C LYS A 216 21.92 -24.38 11.13
N LEU A 217 21.98 -23.90 9.89
CA LEU A 217 23.09 -23.08 9.37
C LEU A 217 22.84 -21.57 9.48
N SER A 218 21.78 -21.13 10.18
CA SER A 218 21.47 -19.72 10.39
C SER A 218 21.90 -19.26 11.79
N PRO A 219 23.04 -18.56 11.92
CA PRO A 219 23.47 -18.00 13.20
C PRO A 219 22.39 -17.08 13.78
N GLY A 220 22.07 -17.23 15.07
CA GLY A 220 21.09 -16.40 15.77
C GLY A 220 19.63 -16.76 15.51
N LEU A 221 19.33 -17.81 14.75
CA LEU A 221 18.01 -18.43 14.70
C LEU A 221 18.01 -19.78 15.42
N ASN A 222 18.98 -20.62 15.08
CA ASN A 222 19.08 -22.01 15.54
C ASN A 222 19.14 -22.19 17.06
N ASP A 223 19.63 -21.19 17.80
CA ASP A 223 19.76 -21.19 19.26
C ASP A 223 18.60 -20.48 19.98
N THR A 224 17.61 -19.98 19.25
CA THR A 224 16.50 -19.17 19.81
C THR A 224 15.22 -19.96 20.05
N PHE A 225 15.19 -21.26 19.72
CA PHE A 225 14.01 -22.10 19.85
C PHE A 225 13.82 -22.61 21.29
N PHE A 226 12.59 -22.57 21.79
CA PHE A 226 12.25 -23.06 23.13
C PHE A 226 10.79 -23.49 23.24
N LEU A 227 10.43 -24.08 24.38
CA LEU A 227 9.05 -24.38 24.74
C LEU A 227 8.54 -23.37 25.75
N SER A 228 7.37 -22.79 25.48
CA SER A 228 6.71 -21.89 26.44
C SER A 228 6.19 -22.67 27.66
N PRO A 229 5.81 -21.98 28.76
CA PRO A 229 5.14 -22.63 29.89
C PRO A 229 3.84 -23.37 29.51
N ALA A 230 3.19 -22.93 28.43
CA ALA A 230 2.01 -23.59 27.84
C ALA A 230 2.38 -24.78 26.92
N LYS A 231 3.66 -25.13 26.82
CA LYS A 231 4.22 -26.19 25.95
C LYS A 231 4.06 -25.94 24.45
N ASN A 232 3.94 -24.67 24.04
CA ASN A 232 3.98 -24.29 22.63
C ASN A 232 5.42 -24.15 22.16
N LYS A 233 5.68 -24.51 20.90
CA LYS A 233 6.98 -24.28 20.28
C LYS A 233 7.13 -22.82 19.88
N CYS A 234 8.21 -22.18 20.34
CA CYS A 234 8.47 -20.77 20.14
C CYS A 234 9.89 -20.51 19.65
N PHE A 235 10.10 -19.35 19.04
CA PHE A 235 11.40 -18.80 18.66
C PHE A 235 11.33 -17.27 18.61
N TYR A 236 12.46 -16.58 18.70
CA TYR A 236 12.51 -15.12 18.59
C TYR A 236 13.51 -14.61 17.55
N GLY A 237 14.43 -15.45 17.05
CA GLY A 237 15.41 -15.07 16.04
C GLY A 237 16.31 -13.90 16.46
N LYS A 238 16.85 -13.17 15.49
CA LYS A 238 17.77 -12.05 15.73
C LYS A 238 17.39 -10.84 14.88
N CYS A 239 17.04 -9.73 15.52
CA CYS A 239 16.74 -8.46 14.87
C CYS A 239 16.85 -7.30 15.87
N LEU A 240 16.72 -6.06 15.40
CA LEU A 240 16.86 -4.86 16.23
C LEU A 240 15.69 -4.65 17.21
N TYR A 241 14.46 -4.99 16.79
CA TYR A 241 13.25 -4.75 17.57
C TYR A 241 12.47 -6.04 17.84
N TYR A 242 12.28 -6.31 19.13
CA TYR A 242 11.38 -7.36 19.62
C TYR A 242 11.76 -8.79 19.20
N CYS A 243 13.04 -9.04 18.93
CA CYS A 243 13.63 -10.37 18.81
C CYS A 243 14.29 -10.76 20.14
N ASP A 244 13.46 -11.02 21.15
CA ASP A 244 13.88 -11.40 22.49
C ASP A 244 12.92 -12.43 23.11
N PHE A 245 13.30 -12.98 24.27
CA PHE A 245 12.51 -13.99 24.97
C PHE A 245 11.14 -13.46 25.49
N LEU A 246 10.98 -12.14 25.65
CA LEU A 246 9.72 -11.52 26.09
C LEU A 246 8.73 -11.35 24.94
N HIS A 247 9.22 -11.30 23.69
CA HIS A 247 8.40 -11.12 22.51
C HIS A 247 8.59 -12.25 21.47
N PRO A 248 8.46 -13.53 21.87
CA PRO A 248 8.67 -14.65 20.96
C PRO A 248 7.50 -14.80 19.98
N ILE A 249 7.78 -15.44 18.85
CA ILE A 249 6.78 -16.01 17.98
C ILE A 249 6.51 -17.43 18.47
N CYS A 250 5.25 -17.74 18.78
CA CYS A 250 4.84 -19.03 19.31
C CYS A 250 3.74 -19.65 18.46
N GLY A 251 3.86 -20.96 18.19
CA GLY A 251 2.81 -21.74 17.57
C GLY A 251 1.67 -22.09 18.53
N ASN A 252 0.68 -22.82 18.01
CA ASN A 252 -0.38 -23.42 18.80
C ASN A 252 -0.74 -24.86 18.31
N PRO A 253 -0.10 -25.90 18.86
CA PRO A 253 1.10 -25.83 19.70
C PRO A 253 2.38 -25.53 18.89
N ASP A 254 2.44 -25.92 17.62
CA ASP A 254 3.65 -25.85 16.78
C ASP A 254 3.41 -25.24 15.38
N MET A 255 2.17 -24.87 15.06
CA MET A 255 1.82 -24.20 13.79
C MET A 255 1.74 -22.69 13.96
N ILE A 256 2.32 -21.94 13.02
CA ILE A 256 2.19 -20.48 12.92
C ILE A 256 1.71 -20.07 11.52
N GLU A 257 0.94 -18.99 11.47
CA GLU A 257 0.64 -18.29 10.22
C GLU A 257 1.75 -17.30 9.91
N GLY A 258 1.93 -16.97 8.63
CA GLY A 258 2.73 -15.84 8.20
C GLY A 258 2.57 -15.56 6.71
N SER A 259 3.14 -14.46 6.27
CA SER A 259 3.12 -14.04 4.86
C SER A 259 4.38 -14.54 4.18
N MET A 260 4.20 -15.22 3.05
CA MET A 260 5.25 -15.61 2.12
C MET A 260 5.24 -14.64 0.93
N GLN A 261 6.25 -13.79 0.84
CA GLN A 261 6.45 -12.86 -0.26
C GLN A 261 7.61 -13.36 -1.12
N ILE A 262 7.47 -13.35 -2.44
CA ILE A 262 8.57 -13.74 -3.35
C ILE A 262 9.79 -12.86 -3.08
N PHE A 263 10.99 -13.44 -3.02
CA PHE A 263 12.20 -12.64 -2.93
C PHE A 263 12.55 -12.05 -4.30
N LEU A 264 13.07 -10.83 -4.34
CA LEU A 264 13.51 -10.25 -5.62
C LEU A 264 14.69 -11.06 -6.19
N PRO A 265 14.93 -11.00 -7.52
CA PRO A 265 16.11 -11.60 -8.12
C PRO A 265 17.38 -11.01 -7.48
N ASP A 266 18.50 -11.72 -7.64
CA ASP A 266 19.79 -11.25 -7.16
C ASP A 266 20.12 -9.87 -7.74
N GLU A 267 20.49 -8.93 -6.87
CA GLU A 267 20.83 -7.55 -7.24
C GLU A 267 22.05 -7.50 -8.17
N GLU A 268 22.94 -8.49 -8.10
CA GLU A 268 24.07 -8.63 -9.05
C GLU A 268 23.60 -8.93 -10.48
N MET A 269 22.42 -9.55 -10.65
CA MET A 269 21.84 -9.89 -11.95
C MET A 269 20.80 -8.88 -12.41
N VAL A 270 19.97 -8.38 -11.49
CA VAL A 270 18.88 -7.46 -11.76
C VAL A 270 18.99 -6.29 -10.79
N PRO A 271 19.70 -5.22 -11.16
CA PRO A 271 20.03 -4.16 -10.23
C PRO A 271 18.78 -3.40 -9.80
N THR A 272 18.73 -3.10 -8.50
CA THR A 272 17.76 -2.20 -7.88
C THR A 272 18.46 -0.96 -7.39
N ASP A 273 17.75 0.16 -7.40
CA ASP A 273 18.21 1.40 -6.82
C ASP A 273 17.18 1.91 -5.82
N TYR A 274 17.63 2.77 -4.91
CA TYR A 274 16.76 3.41 -3.93
C TYR A 274 16.96 4.92 -3.89
N VAL A 275 15.86 5.64 -3.64
CA VAL A 275 15.86 7.09 -3.43
C VAL A 275 15.14 7.42 -2.14
N ARG A 276 15.72 8.32 -1.36
CA ARG A 276 15.10 8.83 -0.14
C ARG A 276 13.84 9.63 -0.47
N SER A 277 12.75 9.34 0.24
CA SER A 277 11.49 10.05 0.04
C SER A 277 11.59 11.52 0.48
N PRO A 278 11.17 12.50 -0.34
CA PRO A 278 11.10 13.91 0.05
C PRO A 278 10.15 14.17 1.23
N PHE A 279 9.16 13.30 1.39
CA PHE A 279 8.16 13.35 2.47
C PHE A 279 8.48 12.37 3.61
N ARG A 280 9.75 11.95 3.74
CA ARG A 280 10.22 11.16 4.87
C ARG A 280 9.92 11.90 6.18
N ARG A 281 9.38 11.19 7.17
CA ARG A 281 9.25 11.72 8.53
C ARG A 281 10.59 11.71 9.26
N ASN A 282 10.80 12.73 10.08
CA ASN A 282 11.87 12.73 11.08
C ASN A 282 11.28 12.38 12.47
N LYS A 283 12.14 12.16 13.46
CA LYS A 283 11.73 12.05 14.88
C LYS A 283 11.12 13.36 15.41
N GLN A 284 11.48 14.48 14.77
CA GLN A 284 10.92 15.81 14.95
C GLN A 284 9.93 16.14 13.82
N LEU A 285 9.31 17.31 13.86
CA LEU A 285 8.45 17.81 12.80
C LEU A 285 9.26 18.07 11.51
N ALA A 286 8.99 17.32 10.44
CA ALA A 286 9.63 17.51 9.14
C ALA A 286 9.06 18.74 8.42
N GLU A 287 9.84 19.33 7.51
CA GLU A 287 9.48 20.58 6.82
C GLU A 287 8.13 20.51 6.11
N TRP A 288 7.87 19.42 5.40
CA TRP A 288 6.63 19.20 4.69
C TRP A 288 5.39 19.12 5.59
N GLN A 289 5.56 18.92 6.91
CA GLN A 289 4.43 18.84 7.84
C GLN A 289 3.92 20.23 8.25
N TYR A 290 4.76 21.26 8.23
CA TYR A 290 4.35 22.64 8.57
C TYR A 290 4.34 23.57 7.35
N ASN A 291 5.19 23.34 6.34
CA ASN A 291 5.19 24.10 5.10
C ASN A 291 4.17 23.52 4.11
N LYS A 292 3.03 24.20 3.97
CA LYS A 292 1.95 23.81 3.03
C LYS A 292 2.36 23.90 1.55
N ASN A 293 3.41 24.64 1.23
CA ASN A 293 3.91 24.82 -0.13
C ASN A 293 5.16 23.98 -0.44
N PHE A 294 5.57 23.09 0.47
CA PHE A 294 6.81 22.31 0.35
C PHE A 294 6.91 21.58 -1.00
N CYS A 295 5.84 20.97 -1.50
CA CYS A 295 5.87 20.36 -2.83
C CYS A 295 6.17 21.37 -3.95
N ASN A 296 5.42 22.48 -3.98
CA ASN A 296 5.50 23.49 -5.04
C ASN A 296 6.81 24.29 -5.01
N GLU A 297 7.47 24.38 -3.84
CA GLU A 297 8.73 25.10 -3.67
C GLU A 297 9.95 24.21 -3.89
N LYS A 298 9.92 22.96 -3.40
CA LYS A 298 11.09 22.06 -3.36
C LYS A 298 10.92 20.83 -4.22
N VAL A 299 9.89 20.01 -3.96
CA VAL A 299 9.77 18.67 -4.56
C VAL A 299 9.71 18.72 -6.07
N VAL A 300 8.94 19.66 -6.63
CA VAL A 300 8.82 19.84 -8.08
C VAL A 300 10.14 20.23 -8.77
N ARG A 301 11.16 20.67 -8.01
CA ARG A 301 12.48 21.02 -8.53
C ARG A 301 13.52 19.94 -8.31
N LEU A 302 13.22 18.93 -7.49
CA LEU A 302 14.15 17.86 -7.15
C LEU A 302 14.21 16.83 -8.27
N GLU A 303 15.40 16.47 -8.71
CA GLU A 303 15.59 15.26 -9.52
C GLU A 303 15.38 14.00 -8.65
N PRO A 304 14.69 12.94 -9.12
CA PRO A 304 14.08 12.75 -10.45
C PRO A 304 12.59 13.16 -10.54
N TYR A 305 12.08 13.98 -9.62
CA TYR A 305 10.67 14.39 -9.54
C TYR A 305 10.30 15.60 -10.43
N ASN A 306 11.30 16.36 -10.88
CA ASN A 306 11.12 17.58 -11.65
C ASN A 306 10.63 17.36 -13.09
N ASN A 307 10.82 16.16 -13.65
CA ASN A 307 10.40 15.84 -15.02
C ASN A 307 9.94 14.38 -15.13
N GLY A 308 8.96 14.11 -16.00
CA GLY A 308 8.44 12.77 -16.27
C GLY A 308 7.31 12.31 -15.34
N SER A 309 7.20 11.00 -15.10
CA SER A 309 6.12 10.37 -14.33
C SER A 309 6.42 10.24 -12.82
N ARG A 310 7.68 10.39 -12.41
CA ARG A 310 8.16 10.02 -11.06
C ARG A 310 7.41 10.69 -9.92
N LEU A 311 7.08 11.98 -10.06
CA LEU A 311 6.30 12.72 -9.06
C LEU A 311 4.89 12.14 -8.89
N LEU A 312 4.24 11.80 -10.00
CA LEU A 312 2.91 11.21 -10.02
C LEU A 312 2.92 9.77 -9.48
N GLU A 313 3.97 9.00 -9.78
CA GLU A 313 4.16 7.67 -9.20
C GLU A 313 4.35 7.72 -7.69
N MET A 314 5.10 8.71 -7.19
CA MET A 314 5.25 8.94 -5.76
C MET A 314 3.89 9.24 -5.13
N ILE A 315 3.10 10.15 -5.71
CA ILE A 315 1.76 10.48 -5.21
C ILE A 315 0.87 9.22 -5.16
N ASP A 316 0.95 8.34 -6.15
CA ASP A 316 0.20 7.08 -6.13
C ASP A 316 0.64 6.12 -5.04
N ALA A 317 1.94 6.01 -4.76
CA ALA A 317 2.45 5.24 -3.61
C ALA A 317 1.91 5.80 -2.28
N TYR A 318 1.78 7.13 -2.18
CA TYR A 318 1.21 7.80 -1.02
C TYR A 318 -0.31 7.61 -0.89
N ILE A 319 -1.05 7.62 -2.01
CA ILE A 319 -2.47 7.27 -2.03
C ILE A 319 -2.65 5.82 -1.57
N PHE A 320 -1.81 4.91 -2.06
CA PHE A 320 -1.80 3.51 -1.63
C PHE A 320 -1.55 3.36 -0.12
N ASP A 321 -0.53 4.03 0.40
CA ASP A 321 -0.21 4.04 1.84
C ASP A 321 -1.35 4.60 2.69
N PHE A 322 -2.03 5.63 2.21
CA PHE A 322 -3.18 6.19 2.90
C PHE A 322 -4.34 5.21 2.94
N LEU A 323 -4.63 4.49 1.85
CA LEU A 323 -5.72 3.51 1.79
C LEU A 323 -5.51 2.35 2.77
N ILE A 324 -4.30 1.77 2.81
CA ILE A 324 -3.97 0.72 3.79
C ILE A 324 -3.91 1.28 5.23
N GLY A 325 -3.92 2.60 5.40
CA GLY A 325 -3.85 3.26 6.70
C GLY A 325 -2.51 3.04 7.39
N LYS A 326 -1.43 3.09 6.61
CA LYS A 326 -0.06 2.96 7.11
C LYS A 326 0.19 4.06 8.12
N LEU A 327 0.29 3.72 9.40
CA LEU A 327 0.35 4.75 10.43
C LEU A 327 1.60 5.62 10.24
N ARG A 328 1.37 6.94 10.09
CA ARG A 328 2.41 7.96 10.09
C ARG A 328 3.53 7.77 9.07
N ASN A 329 3.22 7.34 7.85
CA ASN A 329 4.15 7.39 6.71
C ASN A 329 5.59 6.94 7.04
N GLN A 330 5.77 5.85 7.78
CA GLN A 330 7.08 5.51 8.33
C GLN A 330 7.97 4.75 7.37
N ASP A 331 7.46 3.67 6.82
CA ASP A 331 8.33 2.79 6.04
C ASP A 331 8.48 3.27 4.60
N ARG A 332 7.79 4.34 4.21
CA ARG A 332 8.02 5.03 2.93
C ARG A 332 9.11 6.11 3.05
N HIS A 333 10.18 5.79 3.77
CA HIS A 333 11.34 6.65 3.93
C HIS A 333 12.33 6.51 2.75
N HIS A 334 12.27 5.39 2.05
CA HIS A 334 12.90 5.17 0.75
C HIS A 334 11.87 4.65 -0.27
N PHE A 335 12.19 4.83 -1.53
CA PHE A 335 11.54 4.20 -2.67
C PHE A 335 12.55 3.32 -3.36
N GLU A 336 12.18 2.09 -3.66
CA GLU A 336 12.98 1.14 -4.42
C GLU A 336 12.39 0.99 -5.82
N PHE A 337 13.25 0.77 -6.81
CA PHE A 337 12.87 0.59 -8.21
C PHE A 337 13.96 -0.19 -8.95
N PHE A 338 13.60 -0.82 -10.06
CA PHE A 338 14.59 -1.47 -10.91
C PHE A 338 15.42 -0.44 -11.70
N ASN A 339 16.71 -0.72 -11.88
CA ASN A 339 17.60 0.04 -12.74
C ASN A 339 17.97 -0.78 -14.00
N LEU A 340 16.96 -1.06 -14.85
CA LEU A 340 17.13 -1.91 -16.04
C LEU A 340 17.60 -1.14 -17.28
N THR A 341 17.94 0.14 -17.18
CA THR A 341 18.21 0.96 -18.37
C THR A 341 19.50 1.76 -18.25
N ASN A 342 20.30 1.74 -19.31
CA ASN A 342 21.57 2.47 -19.39
C ASN A 342 21.40 3.98 -19.62
N ASN A 343 20.17 4.45 -19.87
CA ASN A 343 19.85 5.86 -20.14
C ASN A 343 19.35 6.63 -18.91
N GLY A 344 19.39 6.01 -17.72
CA GLY A 344 18.90 6.62 -16.47
C GLY A 344 17.38 6.61 -16.34
N HIS A 345 16.64 5.88 -17.18
CA HIS A 345 15.21 5.68 -16.99
C HIS A 345 14.94 4.71 -15.84
N LEU A 346 14.65 5.28 -14.69
CA LEU A 346 14.34 4.55 -13.47
C LEU A 346 13.02 3.77 -13.62
N GLY A 347 12.99 2.51 -13.18
CA GLY A 347 11.75 1.71 -13.14
C GLY A 347 10.72 2.25 -12.15
N PHE A 348 9.53 1.69 -12.15
CA PHE A 348 8.43 2.11 -11.28
C PHE A 348 8.79 2.03 -9.78
N ILE A 349 8.21 2.92 -8.98
CA ILE A 349 8.31 2.85 -7.51
C ILE A 349 7.62 1.58 -6.98
N MET A 350 8.36 0.68 -6.35
CA MET A 350 7.84 -0.56 -5.77
C MET A 350 7.07 -0.33 -4.47
N ASN A 351 5.94 -1.01 -4.31
CA ASN A 351 5.11 -0.95 -3.11
C ASN A 351 5.58 -1.99 -2.08
N LEU A 352 6.73 -1.74 -1.46
CA LEU A 352 7.37 -2.64 -0.46
C LEU A 352 7.09 -2.23 0.99
N ASP A 353 7.43 -3.13 1.92
CA ASP A 353 7.33 -2.98 3.38
C ASP A 353 5.97 -2.43 3.83
N ASN A 354 4.93 -3.22 3.62
CA ASN A 354 3.55 -2.86 3.97
C ASN A 354 3.09 -3.48 5.30
N GLY A 355 4.00 -4.12 6.04
CA GLY A 355 3.75 -4.77 7.32
C GLY A 355 3.16 -3.86 8.41
N ARG A 356 3.34 -2.54 8.31
CA ARG A 356 2.72 -1.55 9.22
C ARG A 356 1.43 -0.93 8.69
N GLY A 357 0.84 -1.52 7.65
CA GLY A 357 -0.51 -1.23 7.20
C GLY A 357 -1.56 -1.80 8.16
N PHE A 358 -2.79 -1.31 8.05
CA PHE A 358 -3.95 -1.85 8.77
C PHE A 358 -3.80 -1.89 10.30
N GLY A 359 -3.04 -0.95 10.89
CA GLY A 359 -2.88 -0.86 12.35
C GLY A 359 -4.09 -0.26 13.08
N ASP A 360 -4.81 0.66 12.45
CA ASP A 360 -5.95 1.37 13.05
C ASP A 360 -7.09 1.50 12.02
N SER A 361 -8.30 1.04 12.38
CA SER A 361 -9.49 1.14 11.51
C SER A 361 -10.33 2.40 11.77
N LYS A 362 -10.09 3.08 12.90
CA LYS A 362 -10.88 4.22 13.38
C LYS A 362 -10.22 5.56 13.05
N LYS A 363 -8.90 5.56 12.86
CA LYS A 363 -8.12 6.76 12.52
C LYS A 363 -7.63 6.72 11.08
N ASP A 364 -7.72 7.87 10.44
CA ASP A 364 -7.12 8.14 9.14
C ASP A 364 -6.03 9.21 9.33
N ASP A 365 -4.84 8.95 8.81
CA ASP A 365 -3.70 9.85 8.95
C ASP A 365 -3.52 10.68 7.68
N PHE A 366 -4.08 11.88 7.70
CA PHE A 366 -4.05 12.81 6.56
C PHE A 366 -2.66 13.35 6.23
N ASP A 367 -1.67 13.23 7.12
CA ASP A 367 -0.29 13.59 6.81
C ASP A 367 0.26 12.73 5.65
N ILE A 368 -0.21 11.48 5.50
CA ILE A 368 0.20 10.60 4.40
C ILE A 368 -0.26 11.18 3.05
N LEU A 369 -1.40 11.87 3.02
CA LEU A 369 -1.89 12.55 1.82
C LEU A 369 -1.20 13.88 1.54
N ALA A 370 -0.21 14.30 2.33
CA ALA A 370 0.51 15.56 2.11
C ALA A 370 1.00 15.74 0.65
N PRO A 371 1.54 14.73 -0.05
CA PRO A 371 1.92 14.88 -1.45
C PRO A 371 0.74 15.19 -2.37
N LEU A 372 -0.40 14.51 -2.21
CA LEU A 372 -1.61 14.79 -2.98
C LEU A 372 -2.15 16.19 -2.66
N VAL A 373 -2.15 16.58 -1.39
CA VAL A 373 -2.66 17.88 -0.91
C VAL A 373 -1.79 19.04 -1.40
N GLN A 374 -0.46 18.89 -1.34
CA GLN A 374 0.47 19.98 -1.63
C GLN A 374 0.79 20.10 -3.12
N CYS A 375 1.01 18.96 -3.80
CA CYS A 375 1.32 18.95 -5.22
C CYS A 375 0.05 19.11 -6.08
N CYS A 376 -1.11 18.70 -5.56
CA CYS A 376 -2.39 18.71 -6.27
C CYS A 376 -2.31 18.10 -7.67
N MET A 377 -1.72 16.91 -7.77
CA MET A 377 -1.58 16.15 -9.01
C MET A 377 -1.96 14.69 -8.80
N ILE A 378 -2.54 14.03 -9.81
CA ILE A 378 -2.90 12.60 -9.78
C ILE A 378 -2.92 12.01 -11.19
N ARG A 379 -2.54 10.73 -11.34
CA ARG A 379 -2.62 10.03 -12.62
C ARG A 379 -4.07 9.79 -13.04
N PRO A 380 -4.43 10.01 -14.32
CA PRO A 380 -5.76 9.73 -14.84
C PRO A 380 -6.27 8.32 -14.56
N ARG A 381 -5.43 7.30 -14.77
CA ARG A 381 -5.81 5.90 -14.56
C ARG A 381 -6.12 5.63 -13.09
N THR A 382 -5.28 6.12 -12.19
CA THR A 382 -5.50 6.01 -10.74
C THR A 382 -6.81 6.65 -10.34
N LEU A 383 -7.03 7.91 -10.71
CA LEU A 383 -8.29 8.61 -10.40
C LEU A 383 -9.51 7.88 -10.96
N LYS A 384 -9.44 7.40 -12.22
CA LYS A 384 -10.53 6.65 -12.84
C LYS A 384 -10.84 5.37 -12.08
N ARG A 385 -9.83 4.60 -11.67
CA ARG A 385 -10.03 3.36 -10.89
C ARG A 385 -10.68 3.64 -9.54
N LEU A 386 -10.23 4.68 -8.84
CA LEU A 386 -10.82 5.09 -7.55
C LEU A 386 -12.30 5.50 -7.72
N LEU A 387 -12.63 6.26 -8.77
CA LEU A 387 -14.02 6.62 -9.09
C LEU A 387 -14.88 5.41 -9.46
N ASP A 388 -14.33 4.46 -10.21
CA ASP A 388 -15.03 3.22 -10.57
C ASP A 388 -15.38 2.40 -9.32
N TYR A 389 -14.53 2.35 -8.30
CA TYR A 389 -14.86 1.70 -7.03
C TYR A 389 -15.84 2.50 -6.16
N TYR A 390 -15.81 3.83 -6.22
CA TYR A 390 -16.69 4.69 -5.41
C TYR A 390 -18.13 4.78 -5.96
N PHE A 391 -18.29 4.85 -7.28
CA PHE A 391 -19.61 4.95 -7.94
C PHE A 391 -20.08 3.66 -8.61
N GLY A 392 -19.19 2.70 -8.83
CA GLY A 392 -19.53 1.44 -9.50
C GLY A 392 -20.34 0.48 -8.65
N PRO A 393 -20.71 -0.68 -9.22
CA PRO A 393 -21.56 -1.68 -8.56
C PRO A 393 -20.86 -2.44 -7.44
N VAL A 394 -19.52 -2.41 -7.39
CA VAL A 394 -18.71 -3.12 -6.40
C VAL A 394 -17.80 -2.11 -5.72
N SER A 395 -17.92 -1.96 -4.40
CA SER A 395 -17.05 -1.09 -3.60
C SER A 395 -15.62 -1.63 -3.55
N LEU A 396 -14.66 -0.75 -3.23
CA LEU A 396 -13.26 -1.15 -3.06
C LEU A 396 -13.11 -2.20 -1.96
N SER A 397 -13.79 -2.00 -0.82
CA SER A 397 -13.86 -2.99 0.27
C SER A 397 -14.36 -4.36 -0.17
N THR A 398 -15.42 -4.42 -0.98
CA THR A 398 -16.01 -5.67 -1.47
C THR A 398 -15.07 -6.36 -2.47
N ALA A 399 -14.46 -5.60 -3.37
CA ALA A 399 -13.49 -6.13 -4.33
C ALA A 399 -12.25 -6.68 -3.63
N LEU A 400 -11.74 -5.97 -2.62
CA LEU A 400 -10.60 -6.42 -1.81
C LEU A 400 -10.94 -7.70 -1.04
N ASN A 401 -12.10 -7.76 -0.38
CA ASN A 401 -12.51 -8.95 0.35
C ASN A 401 -12.63 -10.18 -0.56
N ARG A 402 -13.19 -10.01 -1.77
CA ARG A 402 -13.26 -11.08 -2.77
C ARG A 402 -11.89 -11.53 -3.26
N SER A 403 -10.97 -10.58 -3.47
CA SER A 403 -9.60 -10.86 -3.89
C SER A 403 -8.85 -11.67 -2.81
N MET A 404 -8.98 -11.27 -1.54
CA MET A 404 -8.32 -11.95 -0.42
C MET A 404 -8.98 -13.28 -0.04
N ALA A 405 -10.22 -13.55 -0.47
CA ALA A 405 -10.92 -14.79 -0.16
C ALA A 405 -10.29 -16.04 -0.81
N SER A 406 -9.44 -15.86 -1.83
CA SER A 406 -8.66 -16.96 -2.42
C SER A 406 -7.39 -17.28 -1.65
N ASP A 407 -6.97 -16.45 -0.69
CA ASP A 407 -5.76 -16.70 0.11
C ASP A 407 -6.02 -17.82 1.15
N PRO A 408 -5.09 -18.76 1.36
CA PRO A 408 -5.25 -19.85 2.32
C PRO A 408 -5.46 -19.43 3.78
N LEU A 409 -5.05 -18.21 4.14
CA LEU A 409 -5.23 -17.64 5.48
C LEU A 409 -6.50 -16.79 5.63
N ALA A 410 -7.41 -16.84 4.65
CA ALA A 410 -8.68 -16.12 4.73
C ALA A 410 -9.44 -16.49 6.03
N PRO A 411 -10.00 -15.51 6.78
CA PRO A 411 -10.02 -14.07 6.48
C PRO A 411 -8.69 -13.35 6.76
N ILE A 412 -8.26 -12.50 5.80
CA ILE A 412 -6.99 -11.75 5.90
C ILE A 412 -7.12 -10.46 6.71
N LEU A 413 -8.22 -9.73 6.57
CA LEU A 413 -8.50 -8.50 7.31
C LEU A 413 -9.78 -8.64 8.12
N ALA A 414 -9.83 -7.97 9.27
CA ALA A 414 -11.08 -7.77 10.00
C ALA A 414 -12.00 -6.79 9.24
N ASP A 415 -13.32 -7.00 9.33
CA ASP A 415 -14.33 -6.22 8.60
C ASP A 415 -14.22 -4.70 8.82
N LYS A 416 -13.79 -4.29 10.01
CA LYS A 416 -13.57 -2.88 10.35
C LYS A 416 -12.56 -2.19 9.43
N HIS A 417 -11.53 -2.89 8.96
CA HIS A 417 -10.53 -2.34 8.04
C HIS A 417 -11.08 -2.22 6.61
N LEU A 418 -11.98 -3.13 6.21
CA LEU A 418 -12.69 -3.02 4.93
C LEU A 418 -13.56 -1.76 4.89
N LEU A 419 -14.28 -1.45 5.98
CA LEU A 419 -15.04 -0.20 6.11
C LEU A 419 -14.14 1.05 6.10
N ALA A 420 -12.96 0.97 6.74
CA ALA A 420 -12.01 2.07 6.77
C ALA A 420 -11.46 2.41 5.37
N ILE A 421 -11.23 1.40 4.52
CA ILE A 421 -10.76 1.59 3.14
C ILE A 421 -11.73 2.44 2.32
N ASP A 422 -13.05 2.17 2.38
CA ASP A 422 -14.03 2.95 1.62
C ASP A 422 -14.11 4.40 2.11
N ARG A 423 -13.97 4.61 3.43
CA ARG A 423 -13.89 5.94 4.03
C ARG A 423 -12.66 6.72 3.56
N ARG A 424 -11.50 6.04 3.49
CA ARG A 424 -10.24 6.64 2.99
C ARG A 424 -10.30 6.92 1.50
N LEU A 425 -10.92 6.04 0.71
CA LEU A 425 -11.17 6.27 -0.72
C LEU A 425 -11.97 7.56 -0.94
N GLU A 426 -13.05 7.76 -0.17
CA GLU A 426 -13.84 9.00 -0.23
C GLU A 426 -12.97 10.24 0.06
N ALA A 427 -12.11 10.18 1.08
CA ALA A 427 -11.22 11.28 1.43
C ALA A 427 -10.22 11.63 0.31
N VAL A 428 -9.66 10.64 -0.38
CA VAL A 428 -8.77 10.86 -1.55
C VAL A 428 -9.53 11.59 -2.67
N LEU A 429 -10.74 11.14 -3.00
CA LEU A 429 -11.55 11.72 -4.06
C LEU A 429 -12.00 13.15 -3.74
N LEU A 430 -12.34 13.43 -2.46
CA LEU A 430 -12.62 14.79 -2.01
C LEU A 430 -11.42 15.71 -2.16
N GLN A 431 -10.21 15.23 -1.82
CA GLN A 431 -9.01 16.03 -1.96
C GLN A 431 -8.71 16.34 -3.43
N VAL A 432 -8.94 15.40 -4.35
CA VAL A 432 -8.80 15.66 -5.79
C VAL A 432 -9.82 16.69 -6.28
N SER A 433 -11.09 16.55 -5.89
CA SER A 433 -12.14 17.53 -6.22
C SER A 433 -11.77 18.92 -5.70
N LYS A 434 -11.25 19.02 -4.47
CA LYS A 434 -10.75 20.27 -3.91
C LYS A 434 -9.60 20.85 -4.73
N CYS A 435 -8.59 20.05 -5.09
CA CYS A 435 -7.48 20.52 -5.92
C CYS A 435 -7.93 21.11 -7.26
N ILE A 436 -8.94 20.52 -7.92
CA ILE A 436 -9.49 21.05 -9.18
C ILE A 436 -10.21 22.39 -8.94
N ASN A 437 -10.97 22.50 -7.84
CA ASN A 437 -11.67 23.73 -7.49
C ASN A 437 -10.71 24.86 -7.10
N ASP A 438 -9.64 24.54 -6.35
CA ASP A 438 -8.57 25.48 -5.97
C ASP A 438 -7.80 25.99 -7.21
N LYS A 439 -7.87 25.25 -8.33
CA LYS A 439 -7.36 25.63 -9.65
C LYS A 439 -8.45 26.18 -10.57
N GLU A 440 -9.53 26.73 -10.02
CA GLU A 440 -10.62 27.37 -10.77
C GLU A 440 -11.25 26.47 -11.85
N GLY A 441 -11.24 25.15 -11.64
CA GLY A 441 -11.79 24.16 -12.59
C GLY A 441 -10.79 23.66 -13.64
N HIS A 442 -9.53 24.12 -13.62
CA HIS A 442 -8.46 23.64 -14.50
C HIS A 442 -8.01 22.22 -14.12
N PHE A 443 -8.81 21.23 -14.52
CA PHE A 443 -8.54 19.81 -14.26
C PHE A 443 -7.25 19.32 -14.92
N ASP A 444 -6.80 19.94 -16.01
CA ASP A 444 -5.59 19.61 -16.76
C ASP A 444 -4.31 19.92 -15.98
N GLN A 445 -4.38 20.79 -14.96
CA GLN A 445 -3.27 21.04 -14.04
C GLN A 445 -3.17 19.97 -12.94
N VAL A 446 -4.26 19.25 -12.66
CA VAL A 446 -4.37 18.28 -11.57
C VAL A 446 -4.29 16.84 -12.09
N VAL A 447 -4.96 16.53 -13.19
CA VAL A 447 -5.09 15.18 -13.72
C VAL A 447 -4.16 15.01 -14.91
N ARG A 448 -2.94 14.50 -14.66
CA ARG A 448 -1.85 14.45 -15.65
C ARG A 448 -1.11 13.11 -15.63
N THR A 449 -0.60 12.69 -16.79
CA THR A 449 0.25 11.50 -16.96
C THR A 449 1.72 11.79 -16.70
N THR A 450 2.17 13.00 -17.04
CA THR A 450 3.55 13.48 -16.83
C THR A 450 3.57 14.88 -16.25
N TYR A 451 4.63 15.17 -15.52
CA TYR A 451 4.96 16.48 -14.98
C TYR A 451 6.23 17.03 -15.65
N SER A 452 6.26 18.33 -15.90
CA SER A 452 7.44 19.04 -16.40
C SER A 452 7.33 20.50 -15.97
N ASN A 453 8.47 21.14 -15.68
CA ASN A 453 8.54 22.55 -15.32
C ASN A 453 9.86 23.17 -15.78
N ASP A 454 9.86 24.49 -15.95
CA ASP A 454 11.03 25.29 -16.36
C ASP A 454 11.81 25.87 -15.17
N LEU A 455 11.57 25.38 -13.94
CA LEU A 455 12.24 25.91 -12.76
C LEU A 455 13.68 25.38 -12.67
N PRO A 456 14.60 26.12 -12.02
CA PRO A 456 15.96 25.62 -11.80
C PRO A 456 15.95 24.30 -11.02
N THR A 457 16.60 23.28 -11.58
CA THR A 457 16.77 21.96 -10.94
C THR A 457 17.57 22.09 -9.66
N ILE A 458 17.08 21.42 -8.61
CA ILE A 458 17.80 21.18 -7.37
C ILE A 458 18.23 19.72 -7.42
N ALA A 459 19.54 19.46 -7.38
CA ALA A 459 20.02 18.09 -7.20
C ALA A 459 19.47 17.57 -5.86
N ALA A 460 18.85 16.38 -5.87
CA ALA A 460 18.66 15.67 -4.62
C ALA A 460 20.05 15.50 -4.01
N GLU A 461 20.25 15.89 -2.74
CA GLU A 461 21.48 15.53 -2.03
C GLU A 461 21.66 14.01 -2.20
N SER A 462 22.70 13.61 -2.94
CA SER A 462 23.11 12.23 -3.07
C SER A 462 23.63 11.79 -1.71
N VAL A 463 22.71 11.40 -0.83
CA VAL A 463 23.04 10.75 0.42
C VAL A 463 23.35 9.29 0.09
N LEU A 464 24.50 9.06 -0.53
CA LEU A 464 25.26 7.83 -0.34
C LEU A 464 25.76 7.87 1.11
N VAL A 465 24.95 7.40 2.05
CA VAL A 465 25.39 7.17 3.43
C VAL A 465 24.99 5.75 3.81
N ASP A 466 26.02 4.91 3.84
CA ASP A 466 26.23 3.68 4.59
C ASP A 466 24.97 2.98 5.13
N ILE A 467 24.69 1.82 4.54
CA ILE A 467 23.91 0.74 5.14
C ILE A 467 24.74 0.12 6.27
N GLN A 468 25.00 0.84 7.36
CA GLN A 468 25.43 0.30 8.66
C GLN A 468 25.10 1.27 9.80
N SER A 469 23.86 1.23 10.31
CA SER A 469 23.58 1.50 11.73
C SER A 469 22.19 1.00 12.14
#